data_AF-A0A3M2W2T1-F1
#
_entry.id   AF-A0A3M2W2T1-F1
#
_cell.length_a   1.000
_cell.length_b   1.000
_cell.length_c   1.000
_cell.angle_alpha   90.00
_cell.angle_beta   90.00
_cell.angle_gamma   90.00
#
_symmetry.space_group_name_H-M   'P 1'
#
loop_
_entity.id
_entity.type
_entity.pdbx_description
1 polymer ?
#
loop_
_entity_poly.entity_id
_entity_poly.type
_entity_poly.pdbx_seq_one_letter_code
_entity_poly.pdbx_strand_id
1 'polypeptide(L)'
;FSGSGRSAEYQLTNTLTYEIHGDRDRLLLDNKVSADRSYVHDGNNLTGSDQEASQVRQEMRNDLIQKLMARLQQLTPSRLDELQAKADAVAKAEADALEAAQRIRDETPQQSPVEVPAR
;
A
#
# COMPACT_ATOMS: atom_id res chain seq x y z
N PHE A 1 -29.47 10.76 14.48
CA PHE A 1 -30.20 12.05 14.52
C PHE A 1 -30.84 12.20 15.89
N SER A 2 -30.32 13.09 16.76
CA SER A 2 -31.06 13.56 17.94
C SER A 2 -31.50 15.00 17.68
N GLY A 3 -32.81 15.17 17.58
CA GLY A 3 -33.45 16.45 17.29
C GLY A 3 -33.58 17.28 18.56
N SER A 4 -32.56 18.08 18.87
CA SER A 4 -32.64 19.35 19.62
C SER A 4 -31.22 19.76 20.06
N GLY A 5 -30.45 20.38 19.16
CA GLY A 5 -29.25 21.12 19.53
C GLY A 5 -27.90 20.38 19.48
N ARG A 6 -27.29 20.40 18.29
CA ARG A 6 -25.84 20.52 18.02
C ARG A 6 -24.87 19.38 18.34
N SER A 7 -25.31 18.20 18.79
CA SER A 7 -24.40 17.06 18.94
C SER A 7 -24.43 16.13 17.70
N ALA A 8 -23.26 15.77 17.17
CA ALA A 8 -23.10 14.85 16.04
C ALA A 8 -22.07 13.76 16.38
N GLU A 9 -22.36 12.50 16.07
CA GLU A 9 -21.38 11.42 16.20
C GLU A 9 -20.54 11.35 14.91
N TYR A 10 -19.22 11.35 15.07
CA TYR A 10 -18.27 11.19 13.99
C TYR A 10 -17.56 9.85 14.11
N GLN A 11 -17.53 9.11 12.99
CA GLN A 11 -16.70 7.93 12.84
C GLN A 11 -15.38 8.33 12.17
N LEU A 12 -14.26 7.99 12.80
CA LEU A 12 -12.93 8.14 12.26
C LEU A 12 -12.37 6.77 11.90
N THR A 13 -11.90 6.64 10.66
CA THR A 13 -11.12 5.50 10.18
C THR A 13 -9.74 5.99 9.81
N ASN A 14 -8.70 5.40 10.39
CA ASN A 14 -7.32 5.67 10.03
C ASN A 14 -6.67 4.38 9.53
N THR A 15 -5.97 4.45 8.39
CA THR A 15 -5.33 3.30 7.74
C THR A 15 -3.87 3.64 7.47
N LEU A 16 -2.98 2.79 7.95
CA LEU A 16 -1.55 2.81 7.68
C LEU A 16 -1.24 1.67 6.70
N THR A 17 -0.88 2.04 5.48
CA THR A 17 -0.31 1.13 4.48
C THR A 17 1.21 1.12 4.63
N TYR A 18 1.83 -0.05 4.53
CA TYR A 18 3.27 -0.21 4.68
C TYR A 18 3.80 -1.33 3.79
N GLU A 19 5.03 -1.16 3.34
CA GLU A 19 5.75 -2.13 2.53
C GLU A 19 6.99 -2.61 3.28
N ILE A 20 7.39 -3.85 3.03
CA ILE A 20 8.64 -4.43 3.53
C ILE A 20 9.51 -4.75 2.33
N HIS A 21 10.67 -4.10 2.31
CA HIS A 21 11.67 -4.24 1.27
C HIS A 21 12.84 -5.08 1.79
N GLY A 22 13.29 -6.01 0.96
CA GLY A 22 14.45 -6.83 1.21
C GLY A 22 15.68 -6.33 0.45
N ASP A 23 16.57 -7.26 0.14
CA ASP A 23 17.79 -6.97 -0.59
C ASP A 23 17.47 -6.45 -2.00
N ARG A 24 18.29 -5.51 -2.48
CA ARG A 24 18.13 -4.86 -3.80
C ARG A 24 16.75 -4.19 -3.95
N ASP A 25 16.21 -3.68 -2.85
CA ASP A 25 14.93 -2.95 -2.79
C ASP A 25 13.74 -3.78 -3.32
N ARG A 26 13.82 -5.12 -3.16
CA ARG A 26 12.76 -6.02 -3.60
C ARG A 26 11.57 -5.94 -2.65
N LEU A 27 10.39 -5.65 -3.19
CA LEU A 27 9.15 -5.71 -2.44
C LEU A 27 8.87 -7.15 -2.00
N LEU A 28 8.88 -7.40 -0.69
CA LEU A 28 8.61 -8.71 -0.10
C LEU A 28 7.15 -8.86 0.32
N LEU A 29 6.59 -7.78 0.86
CA LEU A 29 5.23 -7.72 1.38
C LEU A 29 4.70 -6.28 1.27
N ASP A 30 3.46 -6.14 0.82
CA ASP A 30 2.64 -4.93 1.00
C ASP A 30 1.45 -5.31 1.89
N ASN A 31 1.14 -4.47 2.88
CA ASN A 31 0.02 -4.68 3.78
C ASN A 31 -0.50 -3.37 4.39
N LYS A 32 -1.61 -3.47 5.13
CA LYS A 32 -2.22 -2.35 5.86
C LYS A 32 -2.74 -2.75 7.24
N VAL A 33 -2.67 -1.82 8.17
CA VAL A 33 -3.37 -1.85 9.47
C VAL A 33 -4.35 -0.70 9.55
N SER A 34 -5.51 -0.92 10.15
CA SER A 34 -6.55 0.09 10.31
C SER A 34 -7.03 0.16 11.76
N ALA A 35 -7.49 1.34 12.14
CA ALA A 35 -8.08 1.65 13.44
C ALA A 35 -9.33 2.50 13.22
N ASP A 36 -10.38 2.17 13.97
CA ASP A 36 -11.68 2.83 13.90
C ASP A 36 -12.07 3.32 15.30
N ARG A 37 -12.56 4.55 15.39
CA ARG A 37 -13.08 5.16 16.63
C ARG A 37 -14.28 6.05 16.30
N SER A 38 -15.28 6.06 17.18
CA SER A 38 -16.31 7.11 17.18
C SER A 38 -16.04 8.12 18.29
N TYR A 39 -16.45 9.37 18.07
CA TYR A 39 -16.52 10.40 19.11
C TYR A 39 -17.72 11.31 18.87
N VAL A 40 -18.14 12.00 19.93
CA VAL A 40 -19.28 12.92 19.89
C VAL A 40 -18.76 14.34 19.76
N HIS A 41 -19.24 15.07 18.77
CA HIS A 41 -18.90 16.47 18.54
C HIS A 41 -20.06 17.35 19.01
N ASP A 42 -19.80 18.23 19.97
CA ASP A 42 -20.77 19.23 20.42
C ASP A 42 -20.49 20.58 19.74
N GLY A 43 -21.39 20.97 18.82
CA GLY A 43 -21.32 22.25 18.11
C GLY A 43 -21.50 23.49 18.99
N ASN A 44 -21.83 23.35 20.28
CA ASN A 44 -21.75 24.43 21.26
C ASN A 44 -20.36 24.58 21.89
N ASN A 45 -19.49 23.57 21.74
CA ASN A 45 -18.14 23.52 22.30
C ASN A 45 -17.12 23.11 21.23
N LEU A 46 -16.96 23.96 20.21
CA LEU A 46 -16.07 23.69 19.07
C LEU A 46 -14.62 23.45 19.52
N THR A 47 -14.08 24.31 20.39
CA THR A 47 -12.70 24.17 20.89
C THR A 47 -12.48 22.86 21.66
N GLY A 48 -13.42 22.48 22.53
CA GLY A 48 -13.34 21.21 23.26
C GLY A 48 -13.45 20.01 22.33
N SER A 49 -14.36 20.08 21.34
CA SER A 49 -14.54 19.02 20.34
C SER A 49 -13.30 18.86 19.44
N ASP A 50 -12.60 19.94 19.11
CA ASP A 50 -11.34 19.89 18.36
C ASP A 50 -10.20 19.28 19.17
N GLN A 51 -10.12 19.60 20.46
CA GLN A 51 -9.18 18.98 21.40
C GLN A 51 -9.46 17.48 21.56
N GLU A 52 -10.72 17.07 21.67
CA GLU A 52 -11.14 15.67 21.74
C GLU A 52 -10.80 14.93 20.45
N ALA A 53 -11.12 15.51 19.28
CA ALA A 53 -10.78 14.92 17.99
C ALA A 53 -9.27 14.75 17.81
N SER A 54 -8.46 15.70 18.30
CA SER A 54 -6.99 15.60 18.30
C SER A 54 -6.50 14.46 19.19
N GLN A 55 -7.06 14.33 20.40
CA GLN A 55 -6.74 13.24 21.33
C GLN A 55 -7.12 11.87 20.73
N VAL A 56 -8.32 11.73 20.17
CA VAL A 56 -8.77 10.49 19.52
C VAL A 56 -7.83 10.12 18.37
N ARG A 57 -7.44 11.07 17.52
CA ARG A 57 -6.46 10.80 16.44
C ARG A 57 -5.10 10.36 16.98
N GLN A 58 -4.63 10.94 18.08
CA GLN A 58 -3.36 10.54 18.71
C GLN A 58 -3.45 9.11 19.27
N GLU A 59 -4.55 8.76 19.91
CA GLU A 59 -4.78 7.40 20.39
C GLU A 59 -4.84 6.39 19.26
N MET A 60 -5.58 6.70 18.18
CA MET A 60 -5.64 5.86 16.97
C MET A 60 -4.25 5.65 16.37
N ARG A 61 -3.41 6.69 16.33
CA ARG A 61 -2.02 6.57 15.86
C ARG A 61 -1.22 5.59 16.73
N ASN A 62 -1.35 5.67 18.05
CA ASN A 62 -0.68 4.76 18.96
C ASN A 62 -1.16 3.31 18.77
N ASP A 63 -2.47 3.10 18.58
CA ASP A 63 -3.05 1.78 18.27
C ASP A 63 -2.51 1.21 16.94
N LEU A 64 -2.45 2.03 15.88
CA LEU A 64 -1.86 1.61 14.60
C LEU A 64 -0.39 1.19 14.75
N ILE A 65 0.40 1.94 15.52
CA ILE A 65 1.81 1.59 15.80
C ILE A 65 1.89 0.26 16.55
N GLN A 66 1.07 0.05 17.58
CA GLN A 66 1.06 -1.22 18.32
C GLN A 66 0.67 -2.40 17.42
N LYS A 67 -0.36 -2.23 16.57
CA LYS A 67 -0.76 -3.23 15.57
C LYS A 67 0.34 -3.52 14.57
N LEU A 68 1.04 -2.50 14.08
CA LEU A 68 2.18 -2.67 13.19
C LEU A 68 3.31 -3.44 13.89
N MET A 69 3.69 -3.04 15.11
CA MET A 69 4.73 -3.71 15.89
C MET A 69 4.39 -5.18 16.14
N ALA A 70 3.15 -5.50 16.51
CA ALA A 70 2.71 -6.89 16.69
C ALA A 70 2.84 -7.72 15.41
N ARG A 71 2.54 -7.13 14.24
CA ARG A 71 2.74 -7.80 12.94
C ARG A 71 4.21 -7.98 12.60
N LEU A 72 5.05 -6.98 12.86
CA LEU A 72 6.50 -7.08 12.64
C LEU A 72 7.14 -8.15 13.53
N GLN A 73 6.67 -8.29 14.77
CA GLN A 73 7.14 -9.35 15.69
C GLN A 73 6.80 -10.77 15.21
N GLN A 74 5.76 -10.93 14.39
CA GLN A 74 5.38 -12.23 13.81
C GLN A 74 6.23 -12.59 12.58
N LEU A 75 7.01 -11.66 12.03
CA LEU A 75 7.91 -11.94 10.91
C LEU A 75 9.19 -12.60 11.40
N THR A 76 9.45 -13.80 10.89
CA THR A 76 10.69 -14.53 11.18
C THR A 76 11.72 -14.28 10.07
N PRO A 77 13.02 -14.37 10.38
CA PRO A 77 14.08 -14.31 9.36
C PRO A 77 13.86 -15.34 8.24
N SER A 78 13.52 -16.59 8.58
CA SER A 78 13.23 -17.63 7.60
C SER A 78 12.10 -17.27 6.63
N ARG A 79 11.06 -16.59 7.12
CA ARG A 79 9.95 -16.15 6.29
C ARG A 79 10.37 -15.02 5.35
N LEU A 80 11.23 -14.11 5.81
CA LEU A 80 11.78 -13.05 4.97
C LEU A 80 12.68 -13.63 3.88
N ASP A 81 13.49 -14.65 4.19
CA ASP A 81 14.33 -15.34 3.21
C ASP A 81 13.49 -16.03 2.11
N GLU A 82 12.39 -16.69 2.50
CA GLU A 82 11.44 -17.27 1.54
C GLU A 82 10.83 -16.21 0.61
N LEU A 83 10.41 -15.06 1.18
CA LEU A 83 9.83 -13.97 0.40
C LEU A 83 10.87 -13.35 -0.54
N GLN A 84 12.12 -13.21 -0.09
CA GLN A 84 13.23 -12.71 -0.89
C GLN A 84 13.51 -13.63 -2.08
N ALA A 85 13.64 -14.95 -1.84
CA ALA A 85 13.87 -15.92 -2.90
C ALA A 85 12.74 -15.91 -3.93
N LYS A 86 11.49 -15.76 -3.48
CA LYS A 86 10.34 -15.62 -4.37
C LYS A 86 10.40 -14.33 -5.19
N ALA A 87 10.67 -13.19 -4.55
CA ALA A 87 10.76 -11.90 -5.25
C ALA A 87 11.89 -11.91 -6.29
N ASP A 88 13.02 -12.55 -5.99
CA ASP A 88 14.14 -12.69 -6.91
C ASP A 88 13.84 -13.63 -8.07
N ALA A 89 13.13 -14.73 -7.83
CA ALA A 89 12.70 -15.64 -8.89
C ALA A 89 11.73 -14.94 -9.86
N VAL A 90 10.79 -14.14 -9.34
CA VAL A 90 9.87 -13.33 -10.16
C VAL A 90 10.66 -12.32 -10.98
N ALA A 91 11.54 -11.55 -10.35
CA ALA A 91 12.33 -10.54 -11.06
C ALA A 91 13.23 -11.14 -12.16
N LYS A 92 13.80 -12.32 -11.91
CA LYS A 92 14.56 -13.05 -12.93
C LYS A 92 13.68 -13.50 -14.09
N ALA A 93 12.52 -14.10 -13.78
CA ALA A 93 11.59 -14.57 -14.80
C ALA A 93 11.08 -13.42 -15.69
N GLU A 94 10.81 -12.26 -15.11
CA GLU A 94 10.41 -11.06 -15.85
C GLU A 94 11.53 -10.55 -16.76
N ALA A 95 12.78 -10.54 -16.28
CA ALA A 95 13.93 -10.15 -17.08
C ALA A 95 14.17 -11.12 -18.26
N ASP A 96 14.13 -12.43 -17.99
CA ASP A 96 14.29 -13.47 -19.01
C ASP A 96 13.18 -13.37 -20.08
N ALA A 97 11.94 -13.11 -19.67
CA ALA A 97 10.80 -12.92 -20.57
C ALA A 97 10.94 -11.66 -21.44
N LEU A 98 11.43 -10.56 -20.86
CA LEU A 98 11.69 -9.32 -21.60
C LEU A 98 12.79 -9.51 -22.65
N GLU A 99 13.89 -10.19 -22.29
CA GLU A 99 14.99 -10.47 -23.21
C GLU A 99 14.54 -11.38 -24.35
N ALA A 100 13.80 -12.45 -24.05
CA ALA A 100 13.23 -13.33 -25.08
C ALA A 100 12.30 -12.56 -26.03
N ALA A 101 11.46 -11.67 -25.51
CA ALA A 101 10.58 -10.83 -26.32
C ALA A 101 11.37 -9.85 -27.22
N GLN A 102 12.51 -9.34 -26.75
CA GLN A 102 13.39 -8.48 -27.55
C GLN A 102 14.05 -9.28 -28.68
N ARG A 103 14.62 -10.45 -28.39
CA ARG A 103 15.24 -11.31 -29.42
C ARG A 103 14.27 -11.67 -30.54
N ILE A 104 13.02 -12.03 -30.21
CA ILE A 104 11.99 -12.33 -31.21
C ILE A 104 11.70 -11.11 -32.10
N ARG A 105 11.67 -9.89 -31.53
CA ARG A 105 11.47 -8.65 -32.32
C ARG A 105 12.64 -8.37 -33.24
N ASP A 106 13.86 -8.54 -32.77
CA ASP A 106 15.08 -8.29 -33.55
C ASP A 106 15.25 -9.32 -34.67
N GLU A 107 14.87 -10.58 -34.42
CA GLU A 107 14.91 -11.68 -35.39
C GLU A 107 13.77 -11.63 -36.41
N THR A 108 12.68 -10.90 -36.14
CA THR A 108 11.59 -10.70 -37.12
C THR A 108 11.96 -9.54 -38.04
N PRO A 109 12.41 -9.77 -39.28
CA PRO A 109 12.79 -8.69 -40.18
C PRO A 109 11.58 -7.79 -40.44
N GLN A 110 11.70 -6.51 -40.10
CA GLN A 110 10.75 -5.50 -40.53
C GLN A 110 10.87 -5.39 -42.05
N GLN A 111 10.03 -6.13 -42.78
CA GLN A 111 9.92 -5.96 -44.22
C GLN A 111 9.36 -4.56 -44.50
N SER A 112 10.23 -3.63 -44.85
CA SER A 112 9.83 -2.37 -45.48
C SER A 112 8.97 -2.72 -46.69
N PRO A 113 7.73 -2.20 -46.79
CA PRO A 113 6.91 -2.40 -47.98
C PRO A 113 7.69 -1.86 -49.18
N VAL A 114 8.10 -2.76 -50.07
CA VAL A 114 8.71 -2.35 -51.34
C VAL A 114 7.61 -1.72 -52.16
N GLU A 115 7.64 -0.39 -52.28
CA GLU A 115 6.81 0.34 -53.23
C GLU A 115 7.17 -0.17 -54.64
N VAL A 116 6.26 -0.97 -55.22
CA VAL A 116 6.38 -1.41 -56.60
C VAL A 116 5.96 -0.22 -57.47
N PRO A 117 6.84 0.32 -58.34
CA PRO A 117 6.47 1.45 -59.18
C PRO A 117 5.42 0.99 -60.20
N ALA A 118 4.24 1.59 -60.11
CA ALA A 118 3.18 1.39 -61.09
C ALA A 118 3.63 1.97 -62.45
N ARG A 119 3.51 1.15 -63.49
CA ARG A 119 3.73 1.53 -64.90
C ARG A 119 2.54 2.29 -65.45
#